data_AF-A0A4E0QZ92-F1
#
_entry.id   AF-A0A4E0QZ92-F1
#
_cell.length_a   1.000
_cell.length_b   1.000
_cell.length_c   1.000
_cell.angle_alpha   90.00
_cell.angle_beta   90.00
_cell.angle_gamma   90.00
#
_symmetry.space_group_name_H-M   'P 1'
#
loop_
_entity.id
_entity.type
_entity.pdbx_description
1 polymer ?
#
loop_
_entity_poly.entity_id
_entity_poly.type
_entity_poly.pdbx_seq_one_letter_code
_entity_poly.pdbx_strand_id
1 'polypeptide(L)'
;MLYNQLDDKDDEINKQAQTIARLRQQIEEQDDIIQTIRKDRDTQLAEITSIQAEYQSSKEEVKEVLQALEELAMNYDQKAQEILLKTKELEETQEALSKQSRLMHSKDGELTQLKDTYTNQKKKYTEMLSSLLKDLIDVGESMSDQLTKPSFGGAERLDEEFTVMRLYISKMKTEAKSLQSRVRQLEEERVQHVQLLRKSEDESKELHTRLHGLEVKLSTLTDKVDDSEARKRQLQETVDSLNAEVAKLRANEQLMTGTDTQSKQILAGQSSIRAKLDEEFKRQSEVYAAQVKELRDEVDEKQRRLEELKDQVHNLKFQGDKSDEELVRLRKECEEKTAKLEQLEKAAEKREQARQDLRGLEETVIKELQTLHNLRRLFVQDLNSRIKRSDKRLRATRDNAGNTELTQINSNSPNQGIGTQPSGEMVVDYDDEDDTNQCGSLAQREKIIFLENNLDRLTQVHKQLVHDNAELRGELPKLEKRLKATVERVRSLESSLREAKEGAMRDRKRYQLEVERIKEVVRQRNISARRGQSQIAKPIRAGHAPSGPATPGTGFGSNAVAVRPGAMGAP
;
A
#
# COMPACT_ATOMS: atom_id res chain seq x y z
N MET A 1 -92.23 30.55 131.84
CA MET A 1 -92.44 31.37 130.63
C MET A 1 -91.12 31.80 130.01
N LEU A 2 -90.22 32.50 130.73
CA LEU A 2 -88.94 32.93 130.17
C LEU A 2 -88.03 31.77 129.75
N TYR A 3 -88.00 30.68 130.54
CA TYR A 3 -87.24 29.47 130.21
C TYR A 3 -87.73 28.77 128.92
N ASN A 4 -89.05 28.57 128.75
CA ASN A 4 -89.58 27.97 127.50
C ASN A 4 -89.28 28.82 126.25
N GLN A 5 -89.31 30.15 126.34
CA GLN A 5 -88.96 31.02 125.21
C GLN A 5 -87.46 30.94 124.88
N LEU A 6 -86.62 30.68 125.88
CA LEU A 6 -85.19 30.46 125.69
C LEU A 6 -84.96 29.09 125.03
N ASP A 7 -85.64 28.05 125.48
CA ASP A 7 -85.59 26.71 124.86
C ASP A 7 -86.06 26.75 123.39
N ASP A 8 -87.16 27.46 123.08
CA ASP A 8 -87.64 27.64 121.70
C ASP A 8 -86.62 28.39 120.82
N LYS A 9 -85.91 29.38 121.40
CA LYS A 9 -84.86 30.14 120.72
C LYS A 9 -83.60 29.30 120.53
N ASP A 10 -83.23 28.47 121.51
CA ASP A 10 -82.12 27.53 121.42
C ASP A 10 -82.42 26.43 120.38
N ASP A 11 -83.66 25.95 120.28
CA ASP A 11 -84.12 25.04 119.24
C ASP A 11 -84.08 25.69 117.85
N GLU A 12 -84.46 26.97 117.74
CA GLU A 12 -84.36 27.74 116.50
C GLU A 12 -82.90 27.96 116.09
N ILE A 13 -82.04 28.32 117.04
CA ILE A 13 -80.58 28.45 116.83
C ILE A 13 -79.99 27.10 116.41
N ASN A 14 -80.39 26.00 117.04
CA ASN A 14 -79.95 24.65 116.67
C ASN A 14 -80.40 24.28 115.26
N LYS A 15 -81.65 24.57 114.87
CA LYS A 15 -82.15 24.34 113.50
C LYS A 15 -81.41 25.20 112.47
N GLN A 16 -81.13 26.46 112.79
CA GLN A 16 -80.37 27.36 111.94
C GLN A 16 -78.91 26.90 111.82
N ALA A 17 -78.26 26.49 112.91
CA ALA A 17 -76.92 25.95 112.93
C ALA A 17 -76.80 24.65 112.12
N GLN A 18 -77.78 23.75 112.24
CA GLN A 18 -77.86 22.53 111.40
C GLN A 18 -78.04 22.86 109.92
N THR A 19 -78.86 23.86 109.59
CA THR A 19 -79.06 24.31 108.21
C THR A 19 -77.78 24.93 107.63
N ILE A 20 -77.10 25.77 108.41
CA ILE A 20 -75.80 26.37 108.03
C ILE A 20 -74.74 25.28 107.84
N ALA A 21 -74.68 24.27 108.72
CA ALA A 21 -73.76 23.15 108.59
C ALA A 21 -74.01 22.34 107.30
N ARG A 22 -75.29 22.05 106.99
CA ARG A 22 -75.66 21.38 105.74
C ARG A 22 -75.30 22.21 104.50
N LEU A 23 -75.54 23.51 104.51
CA LEU A 23 -75.17 24.40 103.40
C LEU A 23 -73.66 24.50 103.23
N ARG A 24 -72.89 24.54 104.32
CA ARG A 24 -71.41 24.50 104.25
C ARG A 24 -70.90 23.21 103.64
N GLN A 25 -71.47 22.07 104.04
CA GLN A 25 -71.14 20.78 103.45
C GLN A 25 -71.47 20.75 101.94
N GLN A 26 -72.63 21.28 101.53
CA GLN A 26 -72.98 21.37 100.10
C GLN A 26 -72.04 22.28 99.31
N ILE A 27 -71.55 23.37 99.90
CA ILE A 27 -70.56 24.25 99.27
C ILE A 27 -69.22 23.51 99.13
N GLU A 28 -68.78 22.81 100.17
CA GLU A 28 -67.54 22.00 100.14
C GLU A 28 -67.61 20.90 99.08
N GLU A 29 -68.72 20.16 99.01
CA GLU A 29 -68.98 19.16 97.96
C GLU A 29 -68.98 19.78 96.55
N GLN A 30 -69.53 21.00 96.39
CA GLN A 30 -69.48 21.72 95.11
C GLN A 30 -68.08 22.18 94.74
N ASP A 31 -67.29 22.66 95.71
CA ASP A 31 -65.90 23.08 95.49
C ASP A 31 -65.02 21.89 95.08
N ASP A 32 -65.21 20.71 95.70
CA ASP A 32 -64.54 19.46 95.32
C ASP A 32 -64.89 19.02 93.89
N ILE A 33 -66.17 19.13 93.50
CA ILE A 33 -66.62 18.85 92.13
C ILE A 33 -65.97 19.84 91.15
N ILE A 34 -65.96 21.14 91.45
CA ILE A 34 -65.33 22.16 90.60
C ILE A 34 -63.83 21.89 90.46
N GLN A 35 -63.15 21.53 91.55
CA GLN A 35 -61.74 21.19 91.53
C GLN A 35 -61.48 19.96 90.65
N THR A 36 -62.32 18.93 90.76
CA THR A 36 -62.25 17.73 89.92
C THR A 36 -62.44 18.07 88.44
N ILE A 37 -63.49 18.83 88.10
CA ILE A 37 -63.75 19.26 86.72
C ILE A 37 -62.59 20.08 86.14
N ARG A 38 -61.99 20.98 86.94
CA ARG A 38 -60.82 21.77 86.50
C ARG A 38 -59.62 20.87 86.22
N LYS A 39 -59.34 19.91 87.09
CA LYS A 39 -58.25 18.94 86.92
C LYS A 39 -58.46 18.08 85.67
N ASP A 40 -59.69 17.60 85.44
CA ASP A 40 -60.03 16.81 84.25
C ASP A 40 -59.89 17.65 82.97
N ARG A 41 -60.37 18.90 82.98
CA ARG A 41 -60.18 19.83 81.86
C ARG A 41 -58.69 20.08 81.59
N ASP A 42 -57.90 20.33 82.62
CA ASP A 42 -56.47 20.61 82.45
C ASP A 42 -55.72 19.35 81.93
N THR A 43 -56.14 18.15 82.35
CA THR A 43 -55.64 16.88 81.81
C THR A 43 -56.00 16.71 80.34
N GLN A 44 -57.27 16.95 79.98
CA GLN A 44 -57.73 16.90 78.58
C GLN A 44 -57.00 17.92 77.70
N LEU A 45 -56.73 19.13 78.20
CA LEU A 45 -55.95 20.13 77.47
C LEU A 45 -54.51 19.69 77.24
N ALA A 46 -53.89 19.03 78.22
CA ALA A 46 -52.55 18.46 78.08
C ALA A 46 -52.54 17.33 77.03
N GLU A 47 -53.54 16.44 77.05
CA GLU A 47 -53.70 15.37 76.06
C GLU A 47 -53.91 15.94 74.63
N ILE A 48 -54.79 16.93 74.47
CA ILE A 48 -55.00 17.61 73.18
C ILE A 48 -53.69 18.21 72.68
N THR A 49 -52.93 18.85 73.56
CA THR A 49 -51.64 19.46 73.19
C THR A 49 -50.61 18.39 72.78
N SER A 50 -50.56 17.26 73.48
CA SER A 50 -49.69 16.13 73.14
C SER A 50 -50.06 15.53 71.78
N ILE A 51 -51.35 15.24 71.54
CA ILE A 51 -51.84 14.71 70.26
C ILE A 51 -51.56 15.69 69.12
N GLN A 52 -51.70 17.00 69.35
CA GLN A 52 -51.35 18.00 68.35
C GLN A 52 -49.86 17.98 68.02
N ALA A 53 -48.98 17.81 69.00
CA ALA A 53 -47.54 17.70 68.78
C ALA A 53 -47.18 16.43 67.99
N GLU A 54 -47.75 15.28 68.37
CA GLU A 54 -47.59 14.01 67.64
C GLU A 54 -48.09 14.10 66.20
N TYR A 55 -49.24 14.75 65.99
CA TYR A 55 -49.78 15.00 64.65
C TYR A 55 -48.83 15.86 63.80
N GLN A 56 -48.23 16.92 64.36
CA GLN A 56 -47.26 17.71 63.61
C GLN A 56 -45.98 16.91 63.31
N SER A 57 -45.47 16.13 64.27
CA SER A 57 -44.31 15.25 64.05
C SER A 57 -44.57 14.25 62.93
N SER A 58 -45.70 13.53 62.99
CA SER A 58 -46.09 12.57 61.94
C SER A 58 -46.28 13.24 60.59
N LYS A 59 -46.83 14.46 60.55
CA LYS A 59 -46.96 15.23 59.32
C LYS A 59 -45.60 15.64 58.73
N GLU A 60 -44.61 15.93 59.57
CA GLU A 60 -43.24 16.21 59.12
C GLU A 60 -42.56 14.95 58.58
N GLU A 61 -42.67 13.81 59.29
CA GLU A 61 -42.17 12.52 58.82
C GLU A 61 -42.76 12.12 57.45
N VAL A 62 -44.07 12.30 57.24
CA VAL A 62 -44.72 12.03 55.95
C VAL A 62 -44.14 12.92 54.84
N LYS A 63 -43.82 14.18 55.11
CA LYS A 63 -43.18 15.06 54.12
C LYS A 63 -41.78 14.58 53.78
N GLU A 64 -40.99 14.17 54.76
CA GLU A 64 -39.66 13.62 54.53
C GLU A 64 -39.71 12.33 53.69
N VAL A 65 -40.67 11.45 53.97
CA VAL A 65 -40.89 10.23 53.17
C VAL A 65 -41.29 10.58 51.74
N LEU A 66 -42.18 11.54 51.54
CA LEU A 66 -42.57 11.98 50.19
C LEU A 66 -41.37 12.57 49.43
N GLN A 67 -40.55 13.40 50.08
CA GLN A 67 -39.34 13.94 49.47
C GLN A 67 -38.35 12.82 49.10
N ALA A 68 -38.15 11.84 49.98
CA ALA A 68 -37.28 10.70 49.70
C ALA A 68 -37.80 9.85 48.52
N LEU A 69 -39.12 9.70 48.37
CA LEU A 69 -39.73 9.02 47.24
C LEU A 69 -39.59 9.81 45.94
N GLU A 70 -39.70 11.14 45.98
CA GLU A 70 -39.45 12.02 44.83
C GLU A 70 -37.99 11.92 44.37
N GLU A 71 -37.03 11.99 45.30
CA GLU A 71 -35.61 11.82 45.01
C GLU A 71 -35.31 10.44 44.42
N LEU A 72 -35.96 9.39 44.95
CA LEU A 72 -35.82 8.03 44.42
C LEU A 72 -36.41 7.89 43.01
N ALA A 73 -37.56 8.50 42.73
CA ALA A 73 -38.16 8.53 41.40
C ALA A 73 -37.25 9.23 40.38
N MET A 74 -36.70 10.40 40.75
CA MET A 74 -35.72 11.12 39.92
C MET A 74 -34.46 10.27 39.65
N ASN A 75 -33.98 9.53 40.65
CA ASN A 75 -32.85 8.62 40.50
C ASN A 75 -33.16 7.49 39.49
N TYR A 76 -34.36 6.90 39.56
CA TYR A 76 -34.78 5.87 38.61
C TYR A 76 -34.91 6.41 37.19
N ASP A 77 -35.47 7.60 37.00
CA ASP A 77 -35.56 8.23 35.68
C ASP A 77 -34.16 8.51 35.11
N GLN A 78 -33.23 9.01 35.92
CA GLN A 78 -31.85 9.23 35.51
C GLN A 78 -31.16 7.91 35.12
N LYS A 79 -31.32 6.85 35.93
CA LYS A 79 -30.77 5.53 35.61
C LYS A 79 -31.37 4.94 34.35
N ALA A 80 -32.67 5.12 34.12
CA ALA A 80 -33.33 4.67 32.90
C ALA A 80 -32.74 5.37 31.66
N GLN A 81 -32.50 6.69 31.73
CA GLN A 81 -31.84 7.44 30.66
C GLN A 81 -30.39 6.96 30.43
N GLU A 82 -29.62 6.71 31.49
CA GLU A 82 -28.26 6.17 31.38
C GLU A 82 -28.25 4.80 30.72
N ILE A 83 -29.20 3.92 31.07
CA ILE A 83 -29.36 2.61 30.42
C ILE A 83 -29.64 2.78 28.94
N LEU A 84 -30.56 3.67 28.55
CA LEU A 84 -30.87 3.93 27.14
C LEU A 84 -29.65 4.42 26.35
N LEU A 85 -28.86 5.32 26.92
CA LEU A 85 -27.61 5.80 26.30
C LEU A 85 -26.61 4.64 26.13
N LYS A 86 -26.39 3.84 27.18
CA LYS A 86 -25.49 2.68 27.10
C LYS A 86 -25.97 1.63 26.12
N THR A 87 -27.28 1.38 26.03
CA THR A 87 -27.85 0.47 25.02
C THR A 87 -27.55 0.96 23.62
N LYS A 88 -27.70 2.26 23.35
CA LYS A 88 -27.36 2.85 22.05
C LYS A 88 -25.87 2.72 21.72
N GLU A 89 -24.99 3.00 22.69
CA GLU A 89 -23.54 2.82 22.51
C GLU A 89 -23.17 1.34 22.23
N LEU A 90 -23.85 0.40 22.89
CA LEU A 90 -23.68 -1.04 22.63
C LEU A 90 -24.14 -1.43 21.21
N GLU A 91 -25.24 -0.87 20.73
CA GLU A 91 -25.71 -1.11 19.36
C GLU A 91 -24.73 -0.57 18.31
N GLU A 92 -24.22 0.65 18.50
CA GLU A 92 -23.23 1.27 17.61
C GLU A 92 -21.92 0.47 17.57
N THR A 93 -21.43 0.03 18.74
CA THR A 93 -20.22 -0.79 18.83
C THR A 93 -20.42 -2.18 18.22
N GLN A 94 -21.60 -2.79 18.40
CA GLN A 94 -21.96 -4.05 17.79
C GLN A 94 -22.06 -3.94 16.26
N GLU A 95 -22.62 -2.86 15.73
CA GLU A 95 -22.66 -2.61 14.29
C GLU A 95 -21.24 -2.43 13.72
N ALA A 96 -20.39 -1.65 14.40
CA ALA A 96 -18.99 -1.47 14.02
C ALA A 96 -18.22 -2.80 14.03
N LEU A 97 -18.43 -3.65 15.03
CA LEU A 97 -17.85 -4.99 15.11
C LEU A 97 -18.32 -5.87 13.95
N SER A 98 -19.62 -5.82 13.61
CA SER A 98 -20.18 -6.57 12.48
C SER A 98 -19.57 -6.13 11.14
N LYS A 99 -19.33 -4.82 10.95
CA LYS A 99 -18.67 -4.25 9.76
C LYS A 99 -17.22 -4.71 9.68
N GLN A 100 -16.49 -4.65 10.80
CA GLN A 100 -15.10 -5.10 10.87
C GLN A 100 -14.98 -6.61 10.57
N SER A 101 -15.92 -7.42 11.07
CA SER A 101 -15.98 -8.85 10.78
C SER A 101 -16.17 -9.11 9.28
N ARG A 102 -17.12 -8.43 8.61
CA ARG A 102 -17.32 -8.56 7.15
C ARG A 102 -16.08 -8.17 6.36
N LEU A 103 -15.39 -7.10 6.75
CA LEU A 103 -14.14 -6.69 6.11
C LEU A 103 -13.05 -7.75 6.28
N MET A 104 -12.94 -8.35 7.46
CA MET A 104 -12.01 -9.45 7.74
C MET A 104 -12.24 -10.63 6.79
N HIS A 105 -13.49 -11.11 6.67
CA HIS A 105 -13.85 -12.20 5.77
C HIS A 105 -13.54 -11.87 4.30
N SER A 106 -13.77 -10.62 3.88
CA SER A 106 -13.39 -10.17 2.54
C SER A 106 -11.88 -10.24 2.31
N LYS A 107 -11.08 -9.81 3.30
CA LYS A 107 -9.61 -9.84 3.22
C LYS A 107 -9.05 -11.26 3.26
N ASP A 108 -9.65 -12.16 4.02
CA ASP A 108 -9.31 -13.58 3.99
C ASP A 108 -9.60 -14.21 2.63
N GLY A 109 -10.71 -13.81 1.99
CA GLY A 109 -11.04 -14.20 0.62
C GLY A 109 -10.00 -13.72 -0.40
N GLU A 110 -9.64 -12.43 -0.37
CA GLU A 110 -8.59 -11.85 -1.21
C GLU A 110 -7.24 -12.55 -1.00
N LEU A 111 -6.88 -12.84 0.25
CA LEU A 111 -5.63 -13.50 0.61
C LEU A 111 -5.59 -14.96 0.12
N THR A 112 -6.72 -15.67 0.18
CA THR A 112 -6.84 -17.03 -0.36
C THR A 112 -6.69 -17.02 -1.89
N GLN A 113 -7.38 -16.11 -2.58
CA GLN A 113 -7.23 -15.93 -4.03
C GLN A 113 -5.79 -15.58 -4.43
N LEU A 114 -5.10 -14.74 -3.64
CA LEU A 114 -3.71 -14.39 -3.89
C LEU A 114 -2.78 -15.59 -3.69
N LYS A 115 -3.03 -16.44 -2.68
CA LYS A 115 -2.29 -17.69 -2.50
C LYS A 115 -2.50 -18.65 -3.67
N ASP A 116 -3.73 -18.83 -4.13
CA ASP A 116 -4.06 -19.72 -5.24
C ASP A 116 -3.46 -19.24 -6.57
N THR A 117 -3.48 -17.93 -6.81
CA THR A 117 -2.83 -17.35 -8.00
C THR A 117 -1.31 -17.50 -7.93
N TYR A 118 -0.70 -17.30 -6.76
CA TYR A 118 0.74 -17.52 -6.56
C TYR A 118 1.15 -18.98 -6.73
N THR A 119 0.41 -19.94 -6.16
CA THR A 119 0.71 -21.38 -6.32
C THR A 119 0.57 -21.82 -7.78
N ASN A 120 -0.46 -21.34 -8.48
CA ASN A 120 -0.64 -21.57 -9.90
C ASN A 120 0.50 -20.97 -10.75
N GLN A 121 0.95 -19.75 -10.44
CA GLN A 121 2.11 -19.14 -11.11
C GLN A 121 3.39 -19.95 -10.85
N LYS A 122 3.64 -20.35 -9.60
CA LYS A 122 4.78 -21.20 -9.23
C LYS A 122 4.77 -22.51 -10.03
N LYS A 123 3.63 -23.19 -10.11
CA LYS A 123 3.48 -24.42 -10.89
C LYS A 123 3.80 -24.20 -12.38
N LYS A 124 3.23 -23.16 -12.99
CA LYS A 124 3.50 -22.80 -14.39
C LYS A 124 4.98 -22.53 -14.65
N TYR A 125 5.65 -21.78 -13.77
CA TYR A 125 7.09 -21.51 -13.91
C TYR A 125 7.94 -22.76 -13.74
N THR A 126 7.60 -23.65 -12.80
CA THR A 126 8.29 -24.94 -12.62
C THR A 126 8.12 -25.85 -13.85
N GLU A 127 6.91 -25.93 -14.42
CA GLU A 127 6.65 -26.70 -15.65
C GLU A 127 7.42 -26.14 -16.84
N MET A 128 7.41 -24.82 -17.03
CA MET A 128 8.14 -24.14 -18.11
C MET A 128 9.66 -24.34 -17.97
N LEU A 129 10.20 -24.20 -16.75
CA LEU A 129 11.62 -24.43 -16.47
C LEU A 129 12.00 -25.89 -16.75
N SER A 130 11.16 -26.83 -16.31
CA SER A 130 11.37 -28.27 -16.53
C SER A 130 11.37 -28.63 -18.02
N SER A 131 10.47 -28.02 -18.82
CA SER A 131 10.46 -28.19 -20.28
C SER A 131 11.74 -27.65 -20.92
N LEU A 132 12.12 -26.41 -20.61
CA LEU A 132 13.32 -25.78 -21.18
C LEU A 132 14.59 -26.56 -20.82
N LEU A 133 14.64 -27.08 -19.60
CA LEU A 133 15.73 -27.89 -19.09
C LEU A 133 15.85 -29.21 -19.83
N LYS A 134 14.71 -29.87 -20.13
CA LYS A 134 14.68 -31.07 -20.95
C LYS A 134 15.21 -30.80 -22.36
N ASP A 135 14.73 -29.73 -23.01
CA ASP A 135 15.19 -29.35 -24.35
C ASP A 135 16.70 -29.06 -24.36
N LEU A 136 17.21 -28.40 -23.31
CA LEU A 136 18.63 -28.08 -23.17
C LEU A 136 19.49 -29.34 -23.01
N ILE A 137 19.00 -30.32 -22.24
CA ILE A 137 19.67 -31.61 -22.07
C ILE A 137 19.71 -32.37 -23.39
N ASP A 138 18.61 -32.42 -24.14
CA ASP A 138 18.53 -33.12 -25.43
C ASP A 138 19.52 -32.51 -26.43
N VAL A 139 19.68 -31.17 -26.45
CA VAL A 139 20.71 -30.50 -27.25
C VAL A 139 22.12 -30.86 -26.76
N GLY A 140 22.36 -30.87 -25.45
CA GLY A 140 23.66 -31.22 -24.89
C GLY A 140 24.09 -32.65 -25.21
N GLU A 141 23.16 -33.62 -25.15
CA GLU A 141 23.38 -35.01 -25.57
C GLU A 141 23.75 -35.09 -27.06
N SER A 142 23.09 -34.31 -27.93
CA SER A 142 23.42 -34.29 -29.37
C SER A 142 24.82 -33.73 -29.69
N MET A 143 25.39 -32.89 -28.81
CA MET A 143 26.68 -32.26 -29.02
C MET A 143 27.85 -33.17 -28.60
N SER A 144 27.72 -33.86 -27.47
CA SER A 144 28.79 -34.72 -26.96
C SER A 144 28.28 -35.69 -25.91
N ASP A 145 28.56 -36.97 -26.12
CA ASP A 145 28.29 -38.06 -25.17
C ASP A 145 29.02 -37.89 -23.82
N GLN A 146 30.01 -36.99 -23.74
CA GLN A 146 30.76 -36.72 -22.52
C GLN A 146 30.09 -35.68 -21.60
N LEU A 147 29.03 -34.99 -22.07
CA LEU A 147 28.27 -34.10 -21.19
C LEU A 147 27.46 -34.92 -20.19
N THR A 148 27.89 -34.85 -18.93
CA THR A 148 27.18 -35.48 -17.81
C THR A 148 25.80 -34.84 -17.64
N LYS A 149 24.76 -35.68 -17.73
CA LYS A 149 23.37 -35.29 -17.52
C LYS A 149 23.21 -34.68 -16.12
N PRO A 150 22.72 -33.44 -15.97
CA PRO A 150 22.56 -32.86 -14.65
C PRO A 150 21.42 -33.58 -13.90
N SER A 151 21.69 -33.96 -12.65
CA SER A 151 20.67 -34.56 -11.78
C SER A 151 19.88 -33.45 -11.10
N PHE A 152 18.60 -33.36 -11.43
CA PHE A 152 17.65 -32.47 -10.76
C PHE A 152 16.86 -33.32 -9.77
N GLY A 153 17.42 -33.48 -8.57
CA GLY A 153 16.67 -34.06 -7.46
C GLY A 153 15.64 -33.03 -7.01
N GLY A 154 14.36 -33.42 -6.93
CA GLY A 154 13.19 -32.55 -6.71
C GLY A 154 13.34 -31.55 -5.56
N ALA A 155 14.03 -30.46 -5.84
CA ALA A 155 14.40 -29.47 -4.85
C ALA A 155 13.28 -28.44 -4.86
N GLU A 156 12.66 -28.23 -3.71
CA GLU A 156 11.67 -27.18 -3.49
C GLU A 156 12.23 -25.75 -3.74
N ARG A 157 13.52 -25.63 -4.11
CA ARG A 157 14.28 -24.40 -4.30
C ARG A 157 14.75 -24.28 -5.76
N LEU A 158 13.94 -23.57 -6.55
CA LEU A 158 14.24 -23.17 -7.95
C LEU A 158 15.64 -22.56 -8.12
N ASP A 159 16.18 -21.86 -7.11
CA ASP A 159 17.51 -21.24 -7.15
C ASP A 159 18.67 -22.24 -7.35
N GLU A 160 18.52 -23.45 -6.81
CA GLU A 160 19.52 -24.52 -6.94
C GLU A 160 19.47 -25.09 -8.36
N GLU A 161 18.27 -25.32 -8.91
CA GLU A 161 18.05 -25.75 -10.29
C GLU A 161 18.61 -24.75 -11.30
N PHE A 162 18.41 -23.44 -11.08
CA PHE A 162 18.99 -22.38 -11.91
C PHE A 162 20.52 -22.39 -11.90
N THR A 163 21.13 -22.73 -10.78
CA THR A 163 22.59 -22.79 -10.67
C THR A 163 23.14 -24.00 -11.41
N VAL A 164 22.50 -25.17 -11.27
CA VAL A 164 22.85 -26.37 -12.04
C VAL A 164 22.67 -26.13 -13.55
N MET A 165 21.56 -25.51 -13.96
CA MET A 165 21.32 -25.17 -15.36
C MET A 165 22.38 -24.20 -15.91
N ARG A 166 22.74 -23.13 -15.18
CA ARG A 166 23.79 -22.18 -15.60
C ARG A 166 25.15 -22.86 -15.80
N LEU A 167 25.51 -23.79 -14.92
CA LEU A 167 26.74 -24.56 -15.04
C LEU A 167 26.70 -25.49 -16.25
N TYR A 168 25.57 -26.17 -16.49
CA TYR A 168 25.39 -27.03 -17.66
C TYR A 168 25.48 -26.24 -18.97
N ILE A 169 24.79 -25.08 -19.09
CA ILE A 169 24.91 -24.17 -20.24
C ILE A 169 26.35 -23.73 -20.44
N SER A 170 27.08 -23.43 -19.36
CA SER A 170 28.47 -23.01 -19.44
C SER A 170 29.37 -24.11 -20.00
N LYS A 171 29.15 -25.37 -19.62
CA LYS A 171 29.83 -26.55 -20.20
C LYS A 171 29.43 -26.80 -21.65
N MET A 172 28.14 -26.72 -21.98
CA MET A 172 27.69 -26.82 -23.38
C MET A 172 28.36 -25.76 -24.26
N LYS A 173 28.49 -24.52 -23.74
CA LYS A 173 29.15 -23.41 -24.45
C LYS A 173 30.63 -23.69 -24.71
N THR A 174 31.37 -24.31 -23.79
CA THR A 174 32.77 -24.68 -24.04
C THR A 174 32.86 -25.76 -25.12
N GLU A 175 31.95 -26.73 -25.09
CA GLU A 175 31.96 -27.85 -26.03
C GLU A 175 31.54 -27.42 -27.42
N ALA A 176 30.56 -26.52 -27.53
CA ALA A 176 30.21 -25.86 -28.79
C ALA A 176 31.41 -25.16 -29.42
N LYS A 177 32.20 -24.43 -28.62
CA LYS A 177 33.41 -23.74 -29.11
C LYS A 177 34.48 -24.73 -29.56
N SER A 178 34.66 -25.82 -28.81
CA SER A 178 35.60 -26.89 -29.16
C SER A 178 35.22 -27.55 -30.49
N LEU A 179 33.95 -27.94 -30.65
CA LEU A 179 33.40 -28.51 -31.88
C LEU A 179 33.51 -27.53 -33.06
N GLN A 180 33.18 -26.25 -32.83
CA GLN A 180 33.32 -25.21 -33.85
C GLN A 180 34.77 -25.09 -34.33
N SER A 181 35.74 -25.09 -33.40
CA SER A 181 37.16 -25.06 -33.74
C SER A 181 37.58 -26.29 -34.55
N ARG A 182 37.08 -27.49 -34.18
CA ARG A 182 37.39 -28.73 -34.90
C ARG A 182 36.77 -28.76 -36.31
N VAL A 183 35.53 -28.32 -36.47
CA VAL A 183 34.88 -28.21 -37.78
C VAL A 183 35.65 -27.27 -38.69
N ARG A 184 36.06 -26.10 -38.18
CA ARG A 184 36.87 -25.15 -38.93
C ARG A 184 38.20 -25.75 -39.37
N GLN A 185 38.89 -26.48 -38.49
CA GLN A 185 40.13 -27.17 -38.83
C GLN A 185 39.90 -28.22 -39.93
N LEU A 186 38.85 -29.04 -39.82
CA LEU A 186 38.50 -30.04 -40.84
C LEU A 186 38.14 -29.38 -42.19
N GLU A 187 37.52 -28.20 -42.18
CA GLU A 187 37.27 -27.45 -43.42
C GLU A 187 38.56 -26.94 -44.06
N GLU A 188 39.50 -26.43 -43.26
CA GLU A 188 40.83 -26.00 -43.73
C GLU A 188 41.61 -27.19 -44.32
N GLU A 189 41.61 -28.34 -43.63
CA GLU A 189 42.21 -29.60 -44.12
C GLU A 189 41.51 -30.09 -45.40
N ARG A 190 40.17 -30.05 -45.48
CA ARG A 190 39.42 -30.41 -46.69
C ARG A 190 39.81 -29.53 -47.87
N VAL A 191 39.94 -28.22 -47.68
CA VAL A 191 40.37 -27.29 -48.74
C VAL A 191 41.77 -27.64 -49.23
N GLN A 192 42.70 -27.94 -48.33
CA GLN A 192 44.06 -28.37 -48.68
C GLN A 192 44.04 -29.68 -49.48
N HIS A 193 43.27 -30.68 -49.05
CA HIS A 193 43.11 -31.95 -49.76
C HIS A 193 42.52 -31.77 -51.16
N VAL A 194 41.50 -30.91 -51.33
CA VAL A 194 40.93 -30.59 -52.65
C VAL A 194 41.96 -29.90 -53.55
N GLN A 195 42.78 -28.98 -53.01
CA GLN A 195 43.85 -28.35 -53.79
C GLN A 195 44.93 -29.36 -54.21
N LEU A 196 45.30 -30.28 -53.32
CA LEU A 196 46.26 -31.35 -53.64
C LEU A 196 45.70 -32.28 -54.73
N LEU A 197 44.43 -32.64 -54.63
CA LEU A 197 43.74 -33.44 -55.65
C LEU A 197 43.76 -32.76 -57.02
N ARG A 198 43.44 -31.45 -57.08
CA ARG A 198 43.51 -30.67 -58.33
C ARG A 198 44.91 -30.65 -58.93
N LYS A 199 45.95 -30.47 -58.12
CA LYS A 199 47.35 -30.53 -58.59
C LYS A 199 47.66 -31.90 -59.20
N SER A 200 47.27 -32.98 -58.53
CA SER A 200 47.45 -34.34 -59.04
C SER A 200 46.65 -34.61 -60.33
N GLU A 201 45.43 -34.08 -60.44
CA GLU A 201 44.64 -34.14 -61.68
C GLU A 201 45.31 -33.39 -62.83
N ASP A 202 45.88 -32.21 -62.57
CA ASP A 202 46.56 -31.41 -63.60
C ASP A 202 47.89 -32.06 -64.05
N GLU A 203 48.68 -32.60 -63.11
CA GLU A 203 49.86 -33.42 -63.41
C GLU A 203 49.47 -34.66 -64.26
N SER A 204 48.35 -35.30 -63.93
CA SER A 204 47.83 -36.45 -64.70
C SER A 204 47.43 -36.05 -66.12
N LYS A 205 46.78 -34.90 -66.32
CA LYS A 205 46.44 -34.36 -67.65
C LYS A 205 47.69 -34.02 -68.46
N GLU A 206 48.70 -33.43 -67.82
CA GLU A 206 49.97 -33.11 -68.47
C GLU A 206 50.69 -34.38 -68.95
N LEU A 207 50.79 -35.39 -68.08
CA LEU A 207 51.35 -36.70 -68.44
C LEU A 207 50.57 -37.37 -69.57
N HIS A 208 49.24 -37.31 -69.54
CA HIS A 208 48.39 -37.86 -70.60
C HIS A 208 48.64 -37.15 -71.95
N THR A 209 48.73 -35.81 -71.94
CA THR A 209 49.04 -35.02 -73.15
C THR A 209 50.42 -35.35 -73.70
N ARG A 210 51.42 -35.54 -72.83
CA ARG A 210 52.77 -35.94 -73.21
C ARG A 210 52.80 -37.34 -73.81
N LEU A 211 52.08 -38.30 -73.22
CA LEU A 211 51.90 -39.63 -73.78
C LEU A 211 51.27 -39.57 -75.17
N HIS A 212 50.16 -38.83 -75.32
CA HIS A 212 49.51 -38.67 -76.62
C HIS A 212 50.45 -38.05 -77.67
N GLY A 213 51.24 -37.04 -77.29
CA GLY A 213 52.26 -36.47 -78.17
C GLY A 213 53.37 -37.47 -78.58
N LEU A 214 53.74 -38.40 -77.70
CA LEU A 214 54.66 -39.49 -78.02
C LEU A 214 54.02 -40.55 -78.92
N GLU A 215 52.74 -40.88 -78.71
CA GLU A 215 51.97 -41.80 -79.56
C GLU A 215 51.89 -41.28 -81.01
N VAL A 216 51.58 -39.99 -81.20
CA VAL A 216 51.54 -39.36 -82.54
C VAL A 216 52.93 -39.37 -83.19
N LYS A 217 54.00 -39.11 -82.42
CA LYS A 217 55.38 -39.22 -82.93
C LYS A 217 55.76 -40.64 -83.33
N LEU A 218 55.33 -41.64 -82.55
CA LEU A 218 55.51 -43.05 -82.90
C LEU A 218 54.77 -43.38 -84.19
N SER A 219 53.48 -43.02 -84.31
CA SER A 219 52.70 -43.24 -85.53
C SER A 219 53.38 -42.63 -86.76
N THR A 220 53.80 -41.37 -86.68
CA THR A 220 54.49 -40.70 -87.81
C THR A 220 55.87 -41.29 -88.13
N LEU A 221 56.59 -41.83 -87.15
CA LEU A 221 57.83 -42.56 -87.40
C LEU A 221 57.55 -43.93 -88.03
N THR A 222 56.50 -44.63 -87.59
CA THR A 222 56.02 -45.86 -88.22
C THR A 222 55.64 -45.60 -89.68
N ASP A 223 54.86 -44.56 -89.97
CA ASP A 223 54.51 -44.17 -91.35
C ASP A 223 55.76 -43.91 -92.20
N LYS A 224 56.80 -43.26 -91.63
CA LYS A 224 58.07 -43.03 -92.33
C LYS A 224 58.85 -44.31 -92.58
N VAL A 225 58.81 -45.25 -91.63
CA VAL A 225 59.42 -46.58 -91.80
C VAL A 225 58.68 -47.31 -92.92
N ASP A 226 57.35 -47.35 -92.89
CA ASP A 226 56.52 -47.96 -93.93
C ASP A 226 56.77 -47.33 -95.31
N ASP A 227 56.85 -46.00 -95.39
CA ASP A 227 57.22 -45.28 -96.62
C ASP A 227 58.63 -45.63 -97.11
N SER A 228 59.57 -45.85 -96.18
CA SER A 228 60.94 -46.26 -96.52
C SER A 228 60.99 -47.72 -96.97
N GLU A 229 60.17 -48.59 -96.38
CA GLU A 229 60.01 -49.98 -96.78
C GLU A 229 59.28 -50.11 -98.12
N ALA A 230 58.25 -49.29 -98.36
CA ALA A 230 57.57 -49.18 -99.64
C ALA A 230 58.52 -48.67 -100.73
N ARG A 231 59.33 -47.64 -100.45
CA ARG A 231 60.40 -47.19 -101.35
C ARG A 231 61.46 -48.26 -101.58
N LYS A 232 61.87 -48.98 -100.54
CA LYS A 232 62.78 -50.12 -100.66
C LYS A 232 62.19 -51.22 -101.54
N ARG A 233 60.91 -51.53 -101.38
CA ARG A 233 60.17 -52.51 -102.20
C ARG A 233 60.04 -52.03 -103.64
N GLN A 234 59.75 -50.76 -103.86
CA GLN A 234 59.70 -50.15 -105.19
C GLN A 234 61.10 -50.15 -105.84
N LEU A 235 62.16 -49.85 -105.09
CA LEU A 235 63.52 -49.96 -105.58
C LEU A 235 63.88 -51.41 -105.89
N GLN A 236 63.45 -52.36 -105.07
CA GLN A 236 63.59 -53.79 -105.34
C GLN A 236 62.85 -54.19 -106.62
N GLU A 237 61.61 -53.73 -106.81
CA GLU A 237 60.83 -53.92 -108.03
C GLU A 237 61.48 -53.24 -109.24
N THR A 238 62.12 -52.07 -109.09
CA THR A 238 62.90 -51.46 -110.17
C THR A 238 64.18 -52.23 -110.46
N VAL A 239 64.83 -52.81 -109.44
CA VAL A 239 65.99 -53.70 -109.63
C VAL A 239 65.56 -54.99 -110.32
N ASP A 240 64.43 -55.57 -109.93
CA ASP A 240 63.86 -56.75 -110.56
C ASP A 240 63.34 -56.44 -111.97
N SER A 241 62.76 -55.26 -112.18
CA SER A 241 62.36 -54.74 -113.49
C SER A 241 63.58 -54.49 -114.36
N LEU A 242 64.65 -53.87 -113.85
CA LEU A 242 65.91 -53.66 -114.57
C LEU A 242 66.63 -54.97 -114.81
N ASN A 243 66.54 -55.95 -113.91
CA ASN A 243 67.02 -57.32 -114.13
C ASN A 243 66.17 -58.02 -115.21
N ALA A 244 64.86 -57.81 -115.19
CA ALA A 244 63.92 -58.26 -116.22
C ALA A 244 64.09 -57.48 -117.54
N GLU A 245 64.60 -56.25 -117.50
CA GLU A 245 64.94 -55.37 -118.62
C GLU A 245 66.31 -55.72 -119.17
N VAL A 246 67.27 -56.17 -118.35
CA VAL A 246 68.52 -56.82 -118.79
C VAL A 246 68.22 -58.20 -119.37
N ALA A 247 67.19 -58.91 -118.87
CA ALA A 247 66.68 -60.14 -119.48
C ALA A 247 65.87 -59.88 -120.76
N LYS A 248 65.08 -58.78 -120.84
CA LYS A 248 64.33 -58.34 -122.03
C LYS A 248 65.21 -57.67 -123.08
N LEU A 249 66.23 -56.90 -122.71
CA LEU A 249 67.24 -56.34 -123.64
C LEU A 249 68.19 -57.42 -124.16
N ARG A 250 68.16 -58.64 -123.59
CA ARG A 250 68.67 -59.88 -124.20
C ARG A 250 67.63 -60.66 -125.03
N ALA A 251 66.37 -60.23 -125.07
CA ALA A 251 65.26 -60.98 -125.68
C ALA A 251 64.32 -60.19 -126.63
N ASN A 252 64.35 -58.85 -126.70
CA ASN A 252 63.52 -57.96 -127.55
C ASN A 252 63.59 -56.53 -126.98
N GLU A 253 64.05 -55.47 -127.64
CA GLU A 253 63.76 -55.02 -129.01
C GLU A 253 62.28 -55.15 -129.42
N GLN A 254 61.33 -54.82 -128.53
CA GLN A 254 59.91 -54.60 -128.92
C GLN A 254 59.17 -53.64 -127.94
N LEU A 255 58.97 -52.41 -128.41
CA LEU A 255 57.85 -51.46 -128.24
C LEU A 255 57.17 -51.17 -126.85
N MET A 256 57.54 -50.02 -126.25
CA MET A 256 56.79 -48.76 -125.97
C MET A 256 55.42 -48.62 -125.22
N THR A 257 55.41 -47.65 -124.25
CA THR A 257 54.39 -46.64 -123.77
C THR A 257 53.28 -47.05 -122.75
N GLY A 258 52.79 -46.27 -121.75
CA GLY A 258 53.06 -44.93 -121.14
C GLY A 258 51.94 -44.49 -120.12
N THR A 259 52.29 -43.76 -119.03
CA THR A 259 51.66 -42.57 -118.31
C THR A 259 50.12 -42.44 -118.06
N ASP A 260 49.51 -41.71 -117.10
CA ASP A 260 49.87 -40.80 -115.99
C ASP A 260 48.62 -40.44 -115.12
N THR A 261 48.87 -39.75 -114.01
CA THR A 261 48.00 -39.29 -112.90
C THR A 261 47.25 -37.93 -113.05
N GLN A 262 46.30 -37.70 -112.10
CA GLN A 262 45.89 -36.43 -111.42
C GLN A 262 44.95 -35.40 -112.10
N SER A 263 43.93 -34.90 -111.37
CA SER A 263 44.01 -33.60 -110.63
C SER A 263 42.68 -33.13 -110.00
N LYS A 264 42.83 -32.23 -109.01
CA LYS A 264 41.85 -31.59 -108.11
C LYS A 264 41.38 -30.22 -108.62
N GLN A 265 40.13 -29.86 -108.33
CA GLN A 265 39.61 -28.54 -107.88
C GLN A 265 38.07 -28.67 -107.81
N ILE A 266 37.32 -28.16 -106.83
CA ILE A 266 36.90 -26.77 -106.58
C ILE A 266 36.03 -26.80 -105.28
N LEU A 267 36.24 -25.94 -104.26
CA LEU A 267 35.19 -25.64 -103.27
C LEU A 267 35.47 -24.35 -102.45
N ALA A 268 35.06 -23.18 -102.94
CA ALA A 268 35.26 -21.90 -102.24
C ALA A 268 34.13 -20.85 -102.49
N GLY A 269 32.87 -21.27 -102.55
CA GLY A 269 31.75 -20.38 -102.93
C GLY A 269 30.59 -20.22 -101.93
N GLN A 270 30.51 -20.98 -100.82
CA GLN A 270 29.28 -21.08 -100.02
C GLN A 270 29.31 -20.40 -98.62
N SER A 271 30.37 -19.69 -98.24
CA SER A 271 30.54 -19.21 -96.86
C SER A 271 29.93 -17.82 -96.57
N SER A 272 29.72 -16.97 -97.58
CA SER A 272 29.38 -15.56 -97.36
C SER A 272 27.90 -15.25 -97.11
N ILE A 273 26.98 -16.14 -97.50
CA ILE A 273 25.51 -15.89 -97.39
C ILE A 273 24.97 -16.33 -96.03
N ARG A 274 25.60 -17.34 -95.40
CA ARG A 274 25.18 -17.87 -94.10
C ARG A 274 25.47 -16.90 -92.94
N ALA A 275 26.61 -16.21 -92.99
CA ALA A 275 27.04 -15.29 -91.94
C ALA A 275 26.11 -14.06 -91.76
N LYS A 276 25.58 -13.51 -92.86
CA LYS A 276 24.70 -12.32 -92.80
C LYS A 276 23.30 -12.64 -92.29
N LEU A 277 22.82 -13.86 -92.52
CA LEU A 277 21.52 -14.31 -92.01
C LEU A 277 21.59 -14.54 -90.48
N ASP A 278 22.69 -15.11 -90.00
CA ASP A 278 22.90 -15.38 -88.57
C ASP A 278 23.05 -14.09 -87.74
N GLU A 279 23.64 -13.03 -88.31
CA GLU A 279 23.79 -11.72 -87.64
C GLU A 279 22.44 -11.03 -87.40
N GLU A 280 21.50 -11.11 -88.35
CA GLU A 280 20.19 -10.46 -88.22
C GLU A 280 19.28 -11.20 -87.24
N PHE A 281 19.32 -12.54 -87.22
CA PHE A 281 18.60 -13.34 -86.21
C PHE A 281 19.11 -13.07 -84.79
N LYS A 282 20.43 -12.85 -84.65
CA LYS A 282 21.04 -12.53 -83.36
C LYS A 282 20.62 -11.14 -82.87
N ARG A 283 20.59 -10.14 -83.75
CA ARG A 283 20.16 -8.78 -83.42
C ARG A 283 18.70 -8.72 -82.95
N GLN A 284 17.81 -9.46 -83.60
CA GLN A 284 16.41 -9.55 -83.17
C GLN A 284 16.25 -10.30 -81.85
N SER A 285 17.00 -11.39 -81.64
CA SER A 285 16.98 -12.12 -80.37
C SER A 285 17.45 -11.27 -79.20
N GLU A 286 18.48 -10.44 -79.39
CA GLU A 286 19.02 -9.53 -78.38
C GLU A 286 18.03 -8.43 -77.98
N VAL A 287 17.26 -7.88 -78.93
CA VAL A 287 16.23 -6.85 -78.64
C VAL A 287 15.08 -7.43 -77.82
N TYR A 288 14.57 -8.62 -78.18
CA TYR A 288 13.52 -9.27 -77.38
C TYR A 288 14.03 -9.68 -75.98
N ALA A 289 15.28 -10.16 -75.88
CA ALA A 289 15.88 -10.48 -74.60
C ALA A 289 16.03 -9.23 -73.69
N ALA A 290 16.40 -8.09 -74.27
CA ALA A 290 16.51 -6.82 -73.54
C ALA A 290 15.14 -6.34 -73.01
N GLN A 291 14.10 -6.40 -73.84
CA GLN A 291 12.76 -5.96 -73.44
C GLN A 291 12.14 -6.87 -72.36
N VAL A 292 12.38 -8.18 -72.43
CA VAL A 292 11.96 -9.14 -71.39
C VAL A 292 12.73 -8.89 -70.09
N LYS A 293 14.02 -8.54 -70.17
CA LYS A 293 14.82 -8.19 -68.99
C LYS A 293 14.27 -6.94 -68.31
N GLU A 294 13.98 -5.89 -69.06
CA GLU A 294 13.47 -4.62 -68.52
C GLU A 294 12.10 -4.79 -67.83
N LEU A 295 11.19 -5.57 -68.43
CA LEU A 295 9.91 -5.89 -67.78
C LEU A 295 10.06 -6.74 -66.52
N ARG A 296 11.03 -7.65 -66.46
CA ARG A 296 11.34 -8.42 -65.24
C ARG A 296 11.92 -7.52 -64.16
N ASP A 297 12.84 -6.65 -64.52
CA ASP A 297 13.44 -5.68 -63.60
C ASP A 297 12.36 -4.73 -63.03
N GLU A 298 11.40 -4.28 -63.84
CA GLU A 298 10.28 -3.42 -63.39
C GLU A 298 9.28 -4.19 -62.49
N VAL A 299 9.02 -5.47 -62.77
CA VAL A 299 8.22 -6.34 -61.90
C VAL A 299 8.91 -6.54 -60.56
N ASP A 300 10.21 -6.81 -60.55
CA ASP A 300 11.00 -6.99 -59.32
C ASP A 300 11.06 -5.70 -58.50
N GLU A 301 11.13 -4.53 -59.15
CA GLU A 301 11.10 -3.23 -58.47
C GLU A 301 9.71 -2.94 -57.88
N LYS A 302 8.62 -3.21 -58.62
CA LYS A 302 7.26 -3.09 -58.09
C LYS A 302 7.02 -4.07 -56.94
N GLN A 303 7.54 -5.30 -57.02
CA GLN A 303 7.44 -6.30 -55.97
C GLN A 303 8.15 -5.83 -54.69
N ARG A 304 9.39 -5.32 -54.82
CA ARG A 304 10.13 -4.71 -53.70
C ARG A 304 9.37 -3.55 -53.06
N ARG A 305 8.80 -2.66 -53.87
CA ARG A 305 8.05 -1.50 -53.36
C ARG A 305 6.74 -1.92 -52.67
N LEU A 306 6.13 -3.01 -53.11
CA LEU A 306 4.95 -3.59 -52.48
C LEU A 306 5.30 -4.22 -51.12
N GLU A 307 6.45 -4.90 -51.02
CA GLU A 307 6.99 -5.40 -49.75
C GLU A 307 7.28 -4.25 -48.76
N GLU A 308 7.97 -3.21 -49.20
CA GLU A 308 8.26 -2.02 -48.38
C GLU A 308 6.99 -1.32 -47.87
N LEU A 309 5.97 -1.20 -48.73
CA LEU A 309 4.68 -0.62 -48.34
C LEU A 309 3.94 -1.52 -47.34
N LYS A 310 4.01 -2.85 -47.48
CA LYS A 310 3.44 -3.79 -46.50
C LYS A 310 4.13 -3.67 -45.14
N ASP A 311 5.45 -3.56 -45.12
CA ASP A 311 6.21 -3.37 -43.89
C ASP A 311 5.88 -2.04 -43.21
N GLN A 312 5.73 -0.97 -44.00
CA GLN A 312 5.29 0.34 -43.48
C GLN A 312 3.88 0.27 -42.89
N VAL A 313 2.93 -0.41 -43.56
CA VAL A 313 1.57 -0.61 -43.04
C VAL A 313 1.58 -1.43 -41.75
N HIS A 314 2.38 -2.50 -41.67
CA HIS A 314 2.53 -3.30 -40.46
C HIS A 314 3.12 -2.48 -39.31
N ASN A 315 4.15 -1.66 -39.57
CA ASN A 315 4.77 -0.80 -38.57
C ASN A 315 3.80 0.30 -38.08
N LEU A 316 3.05 0.93 -38.99
CA LEU A 316 2.02 1.92 -38.62
C LEU A 316 0.90 1.29 -37.81
N LYS A 317 0.46 0.08 -38.16
CA LYS A 317 -0.55 -0.67 -37.40
C LYS A 317 -0.05 -0.99 -36.00
N PHE A 318 1.18 -1.48 -35.87
CA PHE A 318 1.81 -1.75 -34.57
C PHE A 318 1.94 -0.48 -33.71
N GLN A 319 2.28 0.66 -34.32
CA GLN A 319 2.32 1.95 -33.61
C GLN A 319 0.91 2.42 -33.19
N GLY A 320 -0.11 2.17 -34.01
CA GLY A 320 -1.51 2.40 -33.68
C GLY A 320 -1.95 1.58 -32.47
N ASP A 321 -1.77 0.25 -32.53
CA ASP A 321 -2.13 -0.67 -31.44
C ASP A 321 -1.42 -0.28 -30.13
N LYS A 322 -0.14 0.08 -30.20
CA LYS A 322 0.64 0.53 -29.03
C LYS A 322 0.11 1.86 -28.46
N SER A 323 -0.29 2.79 -29.32
CA SER A 323 -0.86 4.08 -28.89
C SER A 323 -2.24 3.88 -28.26
N ASP A 324 -3.05 2.96 -28.78
CA ASP A 324 -4.35 2.61 -28.22
C ASP A 324 -4.22 1.95 -26.84
N GLU A 325 -3.25 1.04 -26.66
CA GLU A 325 -2.94 0.47 -25.35
C GLU A 325 -2.51 1.55 -24.34
N GLU A 326 -1.70 2.52 -24.77
CA GLU A 326 -1.28 3.64 -23.93
C GLU A 326 -2.47 4.55 -23.57
N LEU A 327 -3.37 4.83 -24.51
CA LEU A 327 -4.60 5.59 -24.27
C LEU A 327 -5.51 4.88 -23.26
N VAL A 328 -5.71 3.57 -23.39
CA VAL A 328 -6.50 2.78 -22.43
C VAL A 328 -5.86 2.82 -21.03
N ARG A 329 -4.53 2.69 -20.96
CA ARG A 329 -3.79 2.77 -19.70
C ARG A 329 -3.91 4.14 -19.03
N LEU A 330 -3.77 5.22 -19.80
CA LEU A 330 -3.89 6.59 -19.29
C LEU A 330 -5.32 6.90 -18.85
N ARG A 331 -6.35 6.41 -19.57
CA ARG A 331 -7.75 6.54 -19.15
C ARG A 331 -7.99 5.89 -17.79
N LYS A 332 -7.51 4.65 -17.61
CA LYS A 332 -7.62 3.94 -16.33
C LYS A 332 -6.90 4.69 -15.20
N GLU A 333 -5.71 5.23 -15.45
CA GLU A 333 -4.97 6.01 -14.45
C GLU A 333 -5.71 7.32 -14.09
N CYS A 334 -6.35 7.98 -15.06
CA CYS A 334 -7.21 9.14 -14.82
C CYS A 334 -8.44 8.80 -13.98
N GLU A 335 -9.10 7.67 -14.25
CA GLU A 335 -10.24 7.19 -13.46
C GLU A 335 -9.83 6.88 -12.02
N GLU A 336 -8.71 6.17 -11.83
CA GLU A 336 -8.17 5.87 -10.51
C GLU A 336 -7.80 7.14 -9.72
N LYS A 337 -7.16 8.12 -10.37
CA LYS A 337 -6.83 9.42 -9.76
C LYS A 337 -8.08 10.21 -9.40
N THR A 338 -9.11 10.18 -10.24
CA THR A 338 -10.39 10.86 -10.00
C THR A 338 -11.11 10.25 -8.80
N ALA A 339 -11.19 8.91 -8.73
CA ALA A 339 -11.76 8.21 -7.58
C ALA A 339 -11.00 8.51 -6.28
N LYS A 340 -9.66 8.59 -6.35
CA LYS A 340 -8.83 8.94 -5.20
C LYS A 340 -9.01 10.41 -4.76
N LEU A 341 -9.20 11.32 -5.70
CA LEU A 341 -9.52 12.73 -5.41
C LEU A 341 -10.85 12.81 -4.67
N GLU A 342 -11.91 12.16 -5.17
CA GLU A 342 -13.23 12.16 -4.56
C GLU A 342 -13.20 11.61 -3.12
N GLN A 343 -12.40 10.57 -2.87
CA GLN A 343 -12.18 10.05 -1.50
C GLN A 343 -11.50 11.06 -0.59
N LEU A 344 -10.49 11.79 -1.09
CA LEU A 344 -9.78 12.81 -0.32
C LEU A 344 -10.67 14.03 -0.05
N GLU A 345 -11.52 14.42 -0.99
CA GLU A 345 -12.51 15.49 -0.81
C GLU A 345 -13.51 15.13 0.29
N LYS A 346 -14.09 13.92 0.25
CA LYS A 346 -14.99 13.43 1.32
C LYS A 346 -14.30 13.38 2.68
N ALA A 347 -13.02 13.02 2.73
CA ALA A 347 -12.25 13.02 3.97
C ALA A 347 -11.97 14.45 4.47
N ALA A 348 -11.73 15.40 3.56
CA ALA A 348 -11.54 16.82 3.88
C ALA A 348 -12.84 17.45 4.41
N GLU A 349 -14.00 17.15 3.80
CA GLU A 349 -15.32 17.58 4.28
C GLU A 349 -15.58 17.09 5.69
N LYS A 350 -15.36 15.80 5.97
CA LYS A 350 -15.50 15.25 7.33
C LYS A 350 -14.57 15.93 8.34
N ARG A 351 -13.34 16.27 7.92
CA ARG A 351 -12.39 16.98 8.77
C ARG A 351 -12.85 18.41 9.06
N GLU A 352 -13.44 19.08 8.07
CA GLU A 352 -13.96 20.44 8.26
C GLU A 352 -15.23 20.43 9.12
N GLN A 353 -16.10 19.42 8.98
CA GLN A 353 -17.23 19.22 9.89
C GLN A 353 -16.77 19.04 11.34
N ALA A 354 -15.80 18.14 11.58
CA ALA A 354 -15.25 17.95 12.92
C ALA A 354 -14.61 19.23 13.49
N ARG A 355 -14.02 20.09 12.64
CA ARG A 355 -13.52 21.41 13.08
C ARG A 355 -14.65 22.36 13.45
N GLN A 356 -15.75 22.39 12.69
CA GLN A 356 -16.91 23.21 13.04
C GLN A 356 -17.53 22.74 14.36
N ASP A 357 -17.66 21.43 14.56
CA ASP A 357 -18.18 20.86 15.81
C ASP A 357 -17.27 21.22 17.00
N LEU A 358 -15.94 21.11 16.82
CA LEU A 358 -14.98 21.54 17.83
C LEU A 358 -15.07 23.05 18.13
N ARG A 359 -15.24 23.90 17.11
CA ARG A 359 -15.47 25.34 17.33
C ARG A 359 -16.76 25.60 18.10
N GLY A 360 -17.83 24.88 17.80
CA GLY A 360 -19.10 24.98 18.54
C GLY A 360 -18.94 24.59 20.02
N LEU A 361 -18.14 23.56 20.29
CA LEU A 361 -17.79 23.17 21.66
C LEU A 361 -16.91 24.22 22.34
N GLU A 362 -15.89 24.76 21.65
CA GLU A 362 -15.04 25.85 22.17
C GLU A 362 -15.86 27.08 22.55
N GLU A 363 -16.80 27.50 21.71
CA GLU A 363 -17.72 28.61 22.01
C GLU A 363 -18.60 28.33 23.23
N THR A 364 -19.08 27.08 23.37
CA THR A 364 -19.89 26.66 24.51
C THR A 364 -19.07 26.69 25.80
N VAL A 365 -17.85 26.15 25.77
CA VAL A 365 -16.91 26.17 26.91
C VAL A 365 -16.57 27.62 27.30
N ILE A 366 -16.35 28.51 26.34
CA ILE A 366 -16.12 29.94 26.62
C ILE A 366 -17.32 30.56 27.34
N LYS A 367 -18.55 30.27 26.90
CA LYS A 367 -19.78 30.77 27.56
C LYS A 367 -19.91 30.24 28.99
N GLU A 368 -19.67 28.96 29.22
CA GLU A 368 -19.71 28.36 30.56
C GLU A 368 -18.64 28.94 31.48
N LEU A 369 -17.41 29.14 30.98
CA LEU A 369 -16.33 29.79 31.72
C LEU A 369 -16.67 31.25 32.07
N GLN A 370 -17.32 31.98 31.16
CA GLN A 370 -17.82 33.33 31.44
C GLN A 370 -18.90 33.32 32.53
N THR A 371 -19.84 32.37 32.48
CA THR A 371 -20.87 32.19 33.52
C THR A 371 -20.24 31.86 34.87
N LEU A 372 -19.29 30.93 34.92
CA LEU A 372 -18.54 30.59 36.13
C LEU A 372 -17.73 31.79 36.67
N HIS A 373 -17.12 32.58 35.78
CA HIS A 373 -16.41 33.79 36.17
C HIS A 373 -17.37 34.81 36.81
N ASN A 374 -18.55 35.01 36.22
CA ASN A 374 -19.59 35.89 36.75
C ASN A 374 -20.10 35.42 38.12
N LEU A 375 -20.37 34.12 38.28
CA LEU A 375 -20.77 33.52 39.56
C LEU A 375 -19.68 33.68 40.62
N ARG A 376 -18.41 33.40 40.28
CA ARG A 376 -17.27 33.62 41.18
C ARG A 376 -17.17 35.07 41.61
N ARG A 377 -17.37 36.03 40.68
CA ARG A 377 -17.35 37.46 40.98
C ARG A 377 -18.46 37.83 41.97
N LEU A 378 -19.68 37.35 41.76
CA LEU A 378 -20.82 37.56 42.66
C LEU A 378 -20.56 36.95 44.04
N PHE A 379 -20.03 35.74 44.11
CA PHE A 379 -19.68 35.08 45.37
C PHE A 379 -18.63 35.85 46.15
N VAL A 380 -17.54 36.30 45.48
CA VAL A 380 -16.50 37.11 46.12
C VAL A 380 -17.05 38.46 46.60
N GLN A 381 -17.95 39.10 45.83
CA GLN A 381 -18.62 40.33 46.23
C GLN A 381 -19.51 40.13 47.47
N ASP A 382 -20.28 39.04 47.52
CA ASP A 382 -21.13 38.73 48.67
C ASP A 382 -20.28 38.37 49.91
N LEU A 383 -19.24 37.55 49.73
CA LEU A 383 -18.29 37.23 50.80
C LEU A 383 -17.63 38.50 51.36
N ASN A 384 -17.11 39.38 50.50
CA ASN A 384 -16.54 40.66 50.93
C ASN A 384 -17.58 41.54 51.63
N SER A 385 -18.84 41.52 51.20
CA SER A 385 -19.93 42.25 51.84
C SER A 385 -20.28 41.67 53.21
N ARG A 386 -20.24 40.34 53.38
CA ARG A 386 -20.39 39.68 54.68
C ARG A 386 -19.22 39.98 55.61
N ILE A 387 -17.97 39.92 55.12
CA ILE A 387 -16.77 40.26 55.88
C ILE A 387 -16.81 41.73 56.33
N LYS A 388 -17.19 42.66 55.45
CA LYS A 388 -17.37 44.08 55.84
C LYS A 388 -18.48 44.26 56.89
N ARG A 389 -19.57 43.49 56.80
CA ARG A 389 -20.65 43.50 57.82
C ARG A 389 -20.17 42.92 59.16
N SER A 390 -19.43 41.81 59.15
CA SER A 390 -18.87 41.21 60.37
C SER A 390 -17.80 42.11 60.98
N ASP A 391 -16.93 42.74 60.20
CA ASP A 391 -15.93 43.69 60.70
C ASP A 391 -16.61 44.93 61.32
N LYS A 392 -17.68 45.45 60.71
CA LYS A 392 -18.51 46.50 61.32
C LYS A 392 -19.15 46.06 62.64
N ARG A 393 -19.67 44.82 62.73
CA ARG A 393 -20.22 44.27 63.99
C ARG A 393 -19.14 44.09 65.05
N LEU A 394 -17.97 43.58 64.68
CA LEU A 394 -16.83 43.39 65.58
C LEU A 394 -16.28 44.73 66.10
N ARG A 395 -16.21 45.75 65.25
CA ARG A 395 -15.88 47.13 65.65
C ARG A 395 -16.94 47.70 66.59
N ALA A 396 -18.23 47.56 66.26
CA ALA A 396 -19.31 47.99 67.14
C ALA A 396 -19.29 47.29 68.51
N THR A 397 -18.93 46.01 68.59
CA THR A 397 -18.74 45.31 69.88
C THR A 397 -17.48 45.75 70.61
N ARG A 398 -16.43 46.15 69.90
CA ARG A 398 -15.17 46.63 70.49
C ARG A 398 -15.29 48.06 71.02
N ASP A 399 -16.06 48.91 70.33
CA ASP A 399 -16.40 50.27 70.79
C ASP A 399 -17.37 50.23 71.98
N ASN A 400 -18.16 49.17 72.14
CA ASN A 400 -19.04 48.96 73.30
C ASN A 400 -18.35 48.26 74.50
N ALA A 401 -17.15 47.69 74.29
CA ALA A 401 -16.35 47.02 75.33
C ALA A 401 -15.21 47.89 75.89
N GLY A 402 -15.10 49.15 75.45
CA GLY A 402 -14.08 50.11 75.90
C GLY A 402 -14.33 50.75 77.27
N ASN A 403 -15.13 50.14 78.16
CA ASN A 403 -15.44 50.71 79.46
C ASN A 403 -15.55 49.66 80.58
N THR A 404 -14.53 48.82 80.75
CA THR A 404 -14.26 48.16 82.04
C THR A 404 -12.77 47.87 82.17
N GLU A 405 -12.13 48.57 83.09
CA GLU A 405 -10.71 48.46 83.47
C GLU A 405 -10.57 47.53 84.69
N LEU A 406 -9.31 47.15 85.01
CA LEU A 406 -8.79 46.52 86.25
C LEU A 406 -8.78 44.97 86.27
N THR A 407 -7.73 44.23 86.69
CA THR A 407 -6.43 44.53 87.32
C THR A 407 -5.49 43.29 87.21
N GLN A 408 -4.18 43.53 87.34
CA GLN A 408 -3.07 42.57 87.39
C GLN A 408 -3.05 41.64 88.63
N ILE A 409 -2.30 40.53 88.55
CA ILE A 409 -1.18 40.08 89.45
C ILE A 409 -0.81 38.62 89.03
N ASN A 410 0.36 38.34 88.43
CA ASN A 410 1.63 37.81 89.01
C ASN A 410 1.45 36.49 89.82
N SER A 411 2.25 35.42 89.78
CA SER A 411 3.64 35.15 89.36
C SER A 411 3.93 33.64 89.52
N ASN A 412 4.97 33.17 88.82
CA ASN A 412 5.87 32.03 89.12
C ASN A 412 5.52 30.58 88.71
N SER A 413 6.35 30.10 87.77
CA SER A 413 6.75 28.70 87.51
C SER A 413 7.82 28.24 88.54
N PRO A 414 8.44 27.03 88.50
CA PRO A 414 8.24 25.86 87.61
C PRO A 414 8.30 24.47 88.31
N ASN A 415 8.19 23.39 87.51
CA ASN A 415 9.13 22.24 87.44
C ASN A 415 8.58 20.81 87.68
N GLN A 416 9.12 19.88 86.85
CA GLN A 416 9.15 18.39 86.90
C GLN A 416 7.84 17.62 86.67
N GLY A 417 7.75 16.54 85.88
CA GLY A 417 8.75 15.71 85.21
C GLY A 417 8.47 14.21 85.46
N ILE A 418 8.54 13.38 84.39
CA ILE A 418 8.70 11.90 84.40
C ILE A 418 7.40 11.12 84.73
N GLY A 419 6.99 10.01 84.09
CA GLY A 419 7.56 9.12 83.07
C GLY A 419 6.94 7.70 83.24
N THR A 420 6.90 6.94 82.13
CA THR A 420 6.92 5.45 82.03
C THR A 420 5.73 4.58 82.54
N GLN A 421 5.02 3.93 81.57
CA GLN A 421 4.89 2.46 81.29
C GLN A 421 5.34 1.42 82.36
N PRO A 422 5.05 0.07 82.25
CA PRO A 422 4.08 -0.73 81.47
C PRO A 422 3.49 -2.01 82.19
N SER A 423 2.63 -2.77 81.48
CA SER A 423 2.44 -4.26 81.36
C SER A 423 2.54 -5.29 82.52
N GLY A 424 1.62 -6.27 82.47
CA GLY A 424 1.73 -7.69 82.94
C GLY A 424 1.09 -7.95 84.32
N GLU A 425 0.50 -9.09 84.71
CA GLU A 425 0.24 -10.42 84.13
C GLU A 425 -0.57 -11.24 85.19
N MET A 426 -1.40 -12.22 84.75
CA MET A 426 -1.83 -13.47 85.43
C MET A 426 -2.58 -13.51 86.79
N VAL A 427 -3.67 -14.32 86.85
CA VAL A 427 -3.93 -15.51 87.72
C VAL A 427 -5.46 -15.86 87.68
N VAL A 428 -5.90 -16.92 86.98
CA VAL A 428 -6.26 -18.34 87.34
C VAL A 428 -7.56 -18.57 88.18
N ASP A 429 -8.48 -19.35 87.57
CA ASP A 429 -9.61 -20.21 88.00
C ASP A 429 -10.66 -19.75 89.03
N TYR A 430 -11.96 -19.93 88.68
CA TYR A 430 -12.79 -21.08 89.09
C TYR A 430 -14.08 -21.13 88.23
N ASP A 431 -14.42 -22.34 87.75
CA ASP A 431 -15.69 -22.71 87.12
C ASP A 431 -16.86 -22.59 88.10
N ASP A 432 -18.00 -22.02 87.68
CA ASP A 432 -19.28 -22.73 87.46
C ASP A 432 -20.50 -21.77 87.36
N GLU A 433 -21.36 -22.13 86.40
CA GLU A 433 -22.80 -21.80 86.22
C GLU A 433 -23.25 -20.50 85.49
N ASP A 434 -23.90 -20.77 84.35
CA ASP A 434 -25.02 -20.09 83.69
C ASP A 434 -24.87 -18.68 83.09
N ASP A 435 -24.89 -18.68 81.75
CA ASP A 435 -25.73 -17.84 80.88
C ASP A 435 -26.15 -16.48 81.45
N THR A 436 -25.36 -15.44 81.18
CA THR A 436 -25.80 -14.13 80.63
C THR A 436 -24.69 -13.09 80.75
N ASN A 437 -23.80 -13.01 79.76
CA ASN A 437 -23.20 -11.72 79.39
C ASN A 437 -23.17 -11.61 77.87
N GLN A 438 -24.38 -11.72 77.32
CA GLN A 438 -24.75 -11.04 76.11
C GLN A 438 -24.34 -9.57 76.23
N CYS A 439 -23.68 -9.07 75.18
CA CYS A 439 -23.62 -7.65 74.84
C CYS A 439 -22.62 -6.79 75.65
N GLY A 440 -21.35 -6.76 75.21
CA GLY A 440 -20.70 -5.45 75.11
C GLY A 440 -21.68 -4.48 74.42
N SER A 441 -21.86 -3.26 74.95
CA SER A 441 -22.99 -2.35 74.67
C SER A 441 -23.54 -2.42 73.23
N LEU A 442 -24.82 -2.16 73.00
CA LEU A 442 -25.41 -2.14 71.65
C LEU A 442 -24.50 -1.43 70.62
N ALA A 443 -23.91 -0.30 71.02
CA ALA A 443 -22.94 0.46 70.25
C ALA A 443 -21.62 -0.30 69.95
N GLN A 444 -21.13 -1.11 70.88
CA GLN A 444 -19.97 -1.99 70.67
C GLN A 444 -20.29 -3.13 69.70
N ARG A 445 -21.48 -3.74 69.76
CA ARG A 445 -21.91 -4.75 68.79
C ARG A 445 -22.09 -4.17 67.38
N GLU A 446 -22.73 -3.01 67.26
CA GLU A 446 -22.85 -2.29 65.99
C GLU A 446 -21.48 -1.90 65.42
N LYS A 447 -20.55 -1.47 66.28
CA LYS A 447 -19.17 -1.16 65.88
C LYS A 447 -18.40 -2.39 65.41
N ILE A 448 -18.58 -3.55 66.05
CA ILE A 448 -17.96 -4.81 65.62
C ILE A 448 -18.52 -5.20 64.24
N ILE A 449 -19.84 -5.18 64.05
CA ILE A 449 -20.48 -5.48 62.75
C ILE A 449 -20.02 -4.50 61.67
N PHE A 450 -19.85 -3.22 61.99
CA PHE A 450 -19.31 -2.22 61.06
C PHE A 450 -17.87 -2.53 60.65
N LEU A 451 -17.02 -2.91 61.61
CA LEU A 451 -15.63 -3.27 61.36
C LEU A 451 -15.50 -4.57 60.58
N GLU A 452 -16.31 -5.59 60.87
CA GLU A 452 -16.39 -6.84 60.12
C GLU A 452 -16.79 -6.58 58.67
N ASN A 453 -17.84 -5.80 58.44
CA ASN A 453 -18.25 -5.40 57.09
C ASN A 453 -17.18 -4.60 56.35
N ASN A 454 -16.45 -3.73 57.06
CA ASN A 454 -15.36 -2.97 56.45
C ASN A 454 -14.19 -3.88 56.08
N LEU A 455 -13.84 -4.83 56.95
CA LEU A 455 -12.80 -5.82 56.74
C LEU A 455 -13.13 -6.75 55.57
N ASP A 456 -14.40 -7.17 55.43
CA ASP A 456 -14.88 -7.98 54.32
C ASP A 456 -14.80 -7.22 53.00
N ARG A 457 -15.25 -5.96 52.98
CA ARG A 457 -15.11 -5.08 51.80
C ARG A 457 -13.65 -4.88 51.42
N LEU A 458 -12.78 -4.63 52.40
CA LEU A 458 -11.35 -4.45 52.17
C LEU A 458 -10.72 -5.73 51.62
N THR A 459 -11.12 -6.89 52.13
CA THR A 459 -10.68 -8.20 51.65
C THR A 459 -11.14 -8.45 50.21
N GLN A 460 -12.37 -8.07 49.88
CA GLN A 460 -12.90 -8.22 48.52
C GLN A 460 -12.16 -7.30 47.53
N VAL A 461 -11.92 -6.04 47.90
CA VAL A 461 -11.10 -5.11 47.11
C VAL A 461 -9.68 -5.63 46.95
N HIS A 462 -9.08 -6.18 48.01
CA HIS A 462 -7.75 -6.76 47.93
C HIS A 462 -7.70 -7.96 46.97
N LYS A 463 -8.67 -8.87 47.06
CA LYS A 463 -8.79 -10.00 46.12
C LYS A 463 -8.96 -9.53 44.67
N GLN A 464 -9.79 -8.52 44.43
CA GLN A 464 -9.98 -7.94 43.11
C GLN A 464 -8.68 -7.33 42.58
N LEU A 465 -7.99 -6.50 43.38
CA LEU A 465 -6.71 -5.90 42.99
C LEU A 465 -5.62 -6.93 42.72
N VAL A 466 -5.61 -8.05 43.45
CA VAL A 466 -4.68 -9.16 43.19
C VAL A 466 -5.01 -9.85 41.87
N HIS A 467 -6.29 -10.08 41.58
CA HIS A 467 -6.74 -10.64 40.31
C HIS A 467 -6.38 -9.72 39.13
N ASP A 468 -6.74 -8.44 39.21
CA ASP A 468 -6.45 -7.45 38.18
C ASP A 468 -4.94 -7.30 37.97
N ASN A 469 -4.13 -7.35 39.04
CA ASN A 469 -2.66 -7.37 38.91
C ASN A 469 -2.14 -8.62 38.20
N ALA A 470 -2.74 -9.79 38.45
CA ALA A 470 -2.36 -11.02 37.76
C ALA A 470 -2.72 -10.95 36.26
N GLU A 471 -3.90 -10.43 35.93
CA GLU A 471 -4.31 -10.18 34.54
C GLU A 471 -3.40 -9.18 33.84
N LEU A 472 -3.15 -8.02 34.45
CA LEU A 472 -2.25 -7.00 33.92
C LEU A 472 -0.83 -7.54 33.71
N ARG A 473 -0.31 -8.36 34.63
CA ARG A 473 0.98 -9.05 34.45
C ARG A 473 0.98 -10.01 33.26
N GLY A 474 -0.15 -10.63 32.94
CA GLY A 474 -0.32 -11.47 31.76
C GLY A 474 -0.47 -10.68 30.45
N GLU A 475 -1.08 -9.49 30.51
CA GLU A 475 -1.31 -8.63 29.34
C GLU A 475 -0.09 -7.78 28.96
N LEU A 476 0.67 -7.30 29.94
CA LEU A 476 1.87 -6.48 29.73
C LEU A 476 2.83 -7.06 28.68
N PRO A 477 3.27 -8.34 28.74
CA PRO A 477 4.17 -8.90 27.74
C PRO A 477 3.53 -9.02 26.34
N LYS A 478 2.20 -9.15 26.25
CA LYS A 478 1.49 -9.16 24.96
C LYS A 478 1.48 -7.78 24.33
N LEU A 479 1.23 -6.74 25.13
CA LEU A 479 1.29 -5.34 24.71
C LEU A 479 2.73 -4.95 24.32
N GLU A 480 3.74 -5.38 25.07
CA GLU A 480 5.14 -5.16 24.73
C GLU A 480 5.54 -5.82 23.39
N LYS A 481 5.10 -7.06 23.14
CA LYS A 481 5.31 -7.73 21.84
C LYS A 481 4.63 -6.98 20.71
N ARG A 482 3.39 -6.55 20.89
CA ARG A 482 2.65 -5.74 19.89
C ARG A 482 3.36 -4.41 19.62
N LEU A 483 3.87 -3.74 20.66
CA LEU A 483 4.61 -2.49 20.54
C LEU A 483 5.91 -2.71 19.75
N LYS A 484 6.70 -3.74 20.09
CA LYS A 484 7.94 -4.07 19.36
C LYS A 484 7.67 -4.34 17.88
N ALA A 485 6.67 -5.15 17.55
CA ALA A 485 6.29 -5.43 16.16
C ALA A 485 5.84 -4.16 15.42
N THR A 486 5.14 -3.26 16.11
CA THR A 486 4.72 -1.97 15.53
C THR A 486 5.92 -1.07 15.26
N VAL A 487 6.86 -0.98 16.20
CA VAL A 487 8.11 -0.21 16.04
C VAL A 487 8.95 -0.75 14.88
N GLU A 488 9.08 -2.07 14.75
CA GLU A 488 9.80 -2.70 13.64
C GLU A 488 9.14 -2.42 12.29
N ARG A 489 7.80 -2.50 12.23
CA ARG A 489 7.03 -2.14 11.02
C ARG A 489 7.23 -0.67 10.65
N VAL A 490 7.18 0.24 11.63
CA VAL A 490 7.43 1.67 11.40
C VAL A 490 8.84 1.88 10.86
N ARG A 491 9.86 1.27 11.47
CA ARG A 491 11.25 1.36 10.99
C ARG A 491 11.41 0.85 9.56
N SER A 492 10.74 -0.24 9.20
CA SER A 492 10.74 -0.76 7.82
C SER A 492 10.10 0.23 6.84
N LEU A 493 8.94 0.78 7.18
CA LEU A 493 8.25 1.78 6.37
C LEU A 493 9.08 3.07 6.20
N GLU A 494 9.77 3.51 7.25
CA GLU A 494 10.68 4.65 7.19
C GLU A 494 11.86 4.39 6.26
N SER A 495 12.41 3.17 6.25
CA SER A 495 13.47 2.78 5.31
C SER A 495 12.98 2.82 3.87
N SER A 496 11.83 2.19 3.59
CA SER A 496 11.23 2.18 2.25
C SER A 496 10.88 3.59 1.77
N LEU A 497 10.39 4.46 2.65
CA LEU A 497 10.10 5.85 2.33
C LEU A 497 11.38 6.63 2.00
N ARG A 498 12.46 6.39 2.75
CA ARG A 498 13.78 7.00 2.48
C ARG A 498 14.31 6.56 1.12
N GLU A 499 14.28 5.26 0.83
CA GLU A 499 14.71 4.70 -0.45
C GLU A 499 13.87 5.23 -1.62
N ALA A 500 12.55 5.30 -1.47
CA ALA A 500 11.66 5.86 -2.47
C ALA A 500 11.96 7.35 -2.74
N LYS A 501 12.22 8.14 -1.69
CA LYS A 501 12.60 9.56 -1.82
C LYS A 501 13.94 9.72 -2.52
N GLU A 502 14.93 8.90 -2.19
CA GLU A 502 16.22 8.91 -2.89
C GLU A 502 16.08 8.46 -4.34
N GLY A 503 15.26 7.45 -4.62
CA GLY A 503 14.92 7.01 -5.98
C GLY A 503 14.33 8.15 -6.81
N ALA A 504 13.29 8.81 -6.28
CA ALA A 504 12.65 9.95 -6.92
C ALA A 504 13.64 11.12 -7.15
N MET A 505 14.55 11.38 -6.20
CA MET A 505 15.59 12.40 -6.36
C MET A 505 16.60 12.04 -7.46
N ARG A 506 17.02 10.77 -7.58
CA ARG A 506 17.89 10.29 -8.66
C ARG A 506 17.20 10.43 -10.02
N ASP A 507 15.92 10.08 -10.10
CA ASP A 507 15.17 10.16 -11.35
C ASP A 507 14.89 11.60 -11.76
N ARG A 508 14.56 12.48 -10.81
CA ARG A 508 14.49 13.92 -11.06
C ARG A 508 15.82 14.45 -11.60
N LYS A 509 16.95 14.03 -11.03
CA LYS A 509 18.29 14.43 -11.51
C LYS A 509 18.55 13.93 -12.94
N ARG A 510 18.18 12.67 -13.26
CA ARG A 510 18.29 12.11 -14.61
C ARG A 510 17.42 12.86 -15.62
N TYR A 511 16.16 13.11 -15.26
CA TYR A 511 15.24 13.87 -16.10
C TYR A 511 15.76 15.28 -16.36
N GLN A 512 16.29 15.95 -15.33
CA GLN A 512 16.85 17.29 -15.48
C GLN A 512 18.07 17.32 -16.39
N LEU A 513 18.95 16.31 -16.33
CA LEU A 513 20.06 16.16 -17.27
C LEU A 513 19.58 15.92 -18.71
N GLU A 514 18.54 15.10 -18.91
CA GLU A 514 17.98 14.85 -20.24
C GLU A 514 17.32 16.12 -20.81
N VAL A 515 16.59 16.87 -19.98
CA VAL A 515 16.02 18.16 -20.36
C VAL A 515 17.11 19.15 -20.78
N GLU A 516 18.21 19.25 -20.04
CA GLU A 516 19.33 20.12 -20.42
C GLU A 516 20.01 19.66 -21.71
N ARG A 517 20.15 18.34 -21.93
CA ARG A 517 20.62 17.78 -23.21
C ARG A 517 19.70 18.17 -24.37
N ILE A 518 18.39 18.02 -24.20
CA ILE A 518 17.40 18.39 -25.23
C ILE A 518 17.47 19.89 -25.50
N LYS A 519 17.55 20.73 -24.46
CA LYS A 519 17.73 22.19 -24.62
C LYS A 519 19.00 22.52 -25.40
N GLU A 520 20.11 21.82 -25.15
CA GLU A 520 21.37 21.99 -25.90
C GLU A 520 21.19 21.64 -27.38
N VAL A 521 20.59 20.49 -27.68
CA VAL A 521 20.31 20.06 -29.07
C VAL A 521 19.38 21.05 -29.77
N VAL A 522 18.31 21.51 -29.10
CA VAL A 522 17.40 22.53 -29.65
C VAL A 522 18.12 23.86 -29.87
N ARG A 523 19.00 24.28 -28.96
CA ARG A 523 19.79 25.51 -29.10
C ARG A 523 20.74 25.41 -30.28
N GLN A 524 21.46 24.30 -30.43
CA GLN A 524 22.32 24.05 -31.58
C GLN A 524 21.52 24.02 -32.89
N ARG A 525 20.35 23.37 -32.90
CA ARG A 525 19.44 23.37 -34.06
C ARG A 525 18.94 24.77 -34.40
N ASN A 526 18.59 25.59 -33.42
CA ASN A 526 18.16 26.98 -33.62
C ASN A 526 19.30 27.88 -34.13
N ILE A 527 20.54 27.66 -33.66
CA ILE A 527 21.73 28.36 -34.17
C ILE A 527 22.02 27.95 -35.62
N SER A 528 21.94 26.65 -35.92
CA SER A 528 22.08 26.13 -37.29
C SER A 528 20.96 26.62 -38.22
N ALA A 529 19.73 26.75 -37.73
CA ALA A 529 18.61 27.30 -38.47
C ALA A 529 18.77 28.81 -38.75
N ARG A 530 19.37 29.57 -37.80
CA ARG A 530 19.69 30.99 -38.01
C ARG A 530 20.84 31.22 -39.01
N ARG A 531 21.73 30.25 -39.24
CA ARG A 531 22.73 30.33 -40.33
C ARG A 531 22.16 30.03 -41.72
N GLY A 532 20.92 29.54 -41.81
CA GLY A 532 20.27 29.16 -43.08
C GLY A 532 19.16 30.10 -43.57
N GLN A 533 18.88 31.23 -42.90
CA GLN A 533 17.87 32.20 -43.36
C GLN A 533 18.50 33.32 -44.18
N SER A 534 18.31 33.28 -45.50
CA SER A 534 18.50 34.39 -46.42
C SER A 534 17.59 35.56 -46.01
N GLN A 535 18.15 36.72 -45.70
CA GLN A 535 17.37 37.94 -45.45
C GLN A 535 16.73 38.42 -46.76
N ILE A 536 15.43 38.19 -46.92
CA ILE A 536 14.63 38.82 -47.97
C ILE A 536 14.19 40.20 -47.44
N ALA A 537 14.82 41.24 -47.95
CA ALA A 537 14.47 42.63 -47.70
C ALA A 537 13.06 42.94 -48.24
N LYS A 538 12.19 43.52 -47.41
CA LYS A 538 10.86 44.00 -47.81
C LYS A 538 10.99 45.36 -48.51
N PRO A 539 10.26 45.62 -49.61
CA PRO A 539 10.30 46.92 -50.28
C PRO A 539 9.51 47.98 -49.49
N ILE A 540 10.10 49.17 -49.45
CA ILE A 540 9.65 50.38 -48.77
C ILE A 540 8.48 50.98 -49.55
N ARG A 541 7.33 51.23 -48.88
CA ARG A 541 6.27 52.10 -49.41
C ARG A 541 6.35 53.46 -48.72
N ALA A 542 6.52 54.49 -49.54
CA ALA A 542 6.58 55.89 -49.15
C ALA A 542 5.19 56.47 -48.86
N GLY A 543 5.14 57.39 -47.89
CA GLY A 543 4.14 58.46 -47.80
C GLY A 543 3.09 58.33 -46.69
N HIS A 544 3.39 58.86 -45.50
CA HIS A 544 2.64 59.99 -44.92
C HIS A 544 3.37 60.55 -43.69
N ALA A 545 3.43 61.88 -43.61
CA ALA A 545 4.14 62.70 -42.63
C ALA A 545 3.14 63.30 -41.59
N PRO A 546 3.47 64.33 -40.78
CA PRO A 546 3.82 64.18 -39.37
C PRO A 546 2.99 65.05 -38.40
N SER A 547 2.93 64.69 -37.10
CA SER A 547 2.85 65.67 -35.99
C SER A 547 2.92 64.96 -34.62
N GLY A 548 3.95 65.28 -33.82
CA GLY A 548 3.94 65.07 -32.35
C GLY A 548 3.26 66.25 -31.64
N PRO A 549 3.51 66.51 -30.33
CA PRO A 549 4.23 65.70 -29.33
C PRO A 549 3.50 65.59 -27.96
N ALA A 550 4.17 64.93 -27.00
CA ALA A 550 4.12 65.10 -25.53
C ALA A 550 3.46 64.02 -24.65
N THR A 551 4.36 63.39 -23.87
CA THR A 551 4.28 62.63 -22.60
C THR A 551 3.57 63.37 -21.44
N PRO A 552 3.44 62.82 -20.18
CA PRO A 552 3.82 61.50 -19.64
C PRO A 552 2.77 60.81 -18.71
N GLY A 553 2.96 59.50 -18.49
CA GLY A 553 3.20 58.93 -17.14
C GLY A 553 2.02 58.65 -16.20
N THR A 554 1.87 57.34 -15.90
CA THR A 554 1.40 56.63 -14.67
C THR A 554 0.39 55.56 -15.08
N GLY A 555 0.49 54.28 -14.74
CA GLY A 555 1.31 53.57 -13.77
C GLY A 555 0.40 52.52 -13.13
N PHE A 556 0.68 51.23 -13.38
CA PHE A 556 0.09 50.05 -12.71
C PHE A 556 -1.44 49.87 -12.89
N GLY A 557 -2.00 48.68 -13.12
CA GLY A 557 -1.53 47.32 -13.15
C GLY A 557 -2.79 46.45 -13.06
N SER A 558 -2.95 45.51 -14.00
CA SER A 558 -3.60 44.19 -13.89
C SER A 558 -4.56 43.95 -12.72
N ASN A 559 -5.75 43.37 -12.86
CA ASN A 559 -6.15 42.35 -13.83
C ASN A 559 -7.69 42.25 -13.84
N ALA A 560 -8.27 42.23 -15.04
CA ALA A 560 -9.68 41.95 -15.25
C ALA A 560 -9.93 40.44 -15.38
N VAL A 561 -11.00 40.03 -14.72
CA VAL A 561 -11.77 38.79 -14.88
C VAL A 561 -12.37 38.67 -16.29
N ALA A 562 -12.83 37.46 -16.63
CA ALA A 562 -13.86 37.10 -17.64
C ALA A 562 -13.32 36.55 -18.99
N VAL A 563 -13.92 35.60 -19.71
CA VAL A 563 -15.13 34.75 -19.61
C VAL A 563 -15.12 33.82 -20.85
N ARG A 564 -15.49 32.53 -20.70
CA ARG A 564 -16.05 31.55 -21.71
C ARG A 564 -15.29 31.31 -23.04
N PRO A 565 -15.73 30.40 -23.96
CA PRO A 565 -16.86 29.41 -23.99
C PRO A 565 -16.34 27.96 -24.19
N GLY A 566 -17.07 26.84 -24.28
CA GLY A 566 -18.44 26.49 -24.65
C GLY A 566 -18.37 25.23 -25.54
N ALA A 567 -19.15 24.22 -25.16
CA ALA A 567 -19.35 22.87 -25.72
C ALA A 567 -19.11 22.61 -27.22
N MET A 568 -18.66 21.39 -27.55
CA MET A 568 -19.29 20.45 -28.52
C MET A 568 -18.39 19.21 -28.74
N GLY A 569 -19.01 18.02 -28.80
CA GLY A 569 -18.50 16.89 -29.59
C GLY A 569 -18.27 15.58 -28.84
N ALA A 570 -19.29 14.71 -28.82
CA ALA A 570 -19.15 13.25 -28.79
C ALA A 570 -18.66 12.76 -30.19
N PRO A 571 -18.27 11.49 -30.40
CA PRO A 571 -18.91 10.25 -29.93
C PRO A 571 -18.14 9.47 -28.87
#